data_AF-A0A5C3R2B0-F1
#
_entry.id   AF-A0A5C3R2B0-F1
#
_cell.length_a   1.000
_cell.length_b   1.000
_cell.length_c   1.000
_cell.angle_alpha   90.00
_cell.angle_beta   90.00
_cell.angle_gamma   90.00
#
_symmetry.space_group_name_H-M   'P 1'
#
loop_
_entity.id
_entity.type
_entity.pdbx_description
1 polymer ?
#
loop_
_entity_poly.entity_id
_entity_poly.type
_entity_poly.pdbx_seq_one_letter_code
_entity_poly.pdbx_strand_id
1 'polypeptide(L)'
;MFSRPAVASAFLRQSERIAHPQARFRHQIPSRNQSSSAVQTDKPAAAPLKAPAEYYGPLTPTFRKLKLFSVASLGFSATLAPFIFVIDSNLPPFARAALFATAMGTSGISTAMVSWSGYPYVAHLRRPEPKVIEMTTYSLFLRPRITTVYDTSFLLPAKRAFAKWELAPSVTSTPEEAQQRPSEETIAETRDATGKVLGRWIVSWSPEGKGTCRAVGSVNRYFNVHEELL
;
A
#
# COMPACT_ATOMS: atom_id res chain seq x y z
N MET A 1 -9.90 54.68 -13.87
CA MET A 1 -9.15 55.79 -14.52
C MET A 1 -7.68 55.59 -14.17
N PHE A 2 -6.90 55.07 -15.13
CA PHE A 2 -5.42 55.03 -15.26
C PHE A 2 -4.54 54.49 -14.11
N SER A 3 -3.48 53.71 -14.29
CA SER A 3 -2.78 53.23 -15.48
C SER A 3 -1.91 52.01 -15.14
N ARG A 4 -1.78 51.07 -16.08
CA ARG A 4 -0.70 50.06 -16.12
C ARG A 4 0.63 50.73 -16.49
N PRO A 5 1.75 50.01 -16.35
CA PRO A 5 2.63 49.90 -17.51
C PRO A 5 2.87 48.45 -17.91
N ALA A 6 2.86 48.27 -19.23
CA ALA A 6 3.38 47.13 -19.97
C ALA A 6 4.43 47.67 -20.92
N VAL A 7 5.60 47.02 -21.03
CA VAL A 7 6.52 47.03 -22.19
C VAL A 7 7.33 45.71 -22.07
N ALA A 8 7.05 44.66 -22.84
CA ALA A 8 7.34 44.41 -24.28
C ALA A 8 8.81 44.03 -24.52
N SER A 9 9.05 42.77 -24.93
CA SER A 9 9.62 42.39 -26.25
C SER A 9 11.05 41.86 -26.05
N ALA A 10 11.64 40.91 -26.79
CA ALA A 10 11.25 40.07 -27.91
C ALA A 10 12.49 39.20 -28.26
N PHE A 11 12.25 38.01 -28.81
CA PHE A 11 13.05 37.33 -29.85
C PHE A 11 14.47 36.78 -29.57
N LEU A 12 14.60 35.45 -29.70
CA LEU A 12 15.37 34.70 -30.73
C LEU A 12 15.29 33.20 -30.38
N ARG A 13 14.53 32.32 -31.06
CA ARG A 13 14.89 31.56 -32.31
C ARG A 13 16.41 31.35 -32.39
N GLN A 14 16.97 30.13 -32.46
CA GLN A 14 16.69 29.07 -33.42
C GLN A 14 17.61 27.85 -33.12
N SER A 15 17.12 26.66 -33.52
CA SER A 15 17.85 25.49 -34.05
C SER A 15 19.12 24.96 -33.37
N GLU A 16 19.10 23.67 -33.02
CA GLU A 16 19.76 22.66 -33.87
C GLU A 16 19.22 21.23 -33.62
N ARG A 17 18.91 20.56 -34.74
CA ARG A 17 18.53 19.16 -34.87
C ARG A 17 19.78 18.37 -35.22
N ILE A 18 20.10 17.30 -34.52
CA ILE A 18 20.97 16.20 -35.00
C ILE A 18 20.41 14.90 -34.39
N ALA A 19 19.53 14.18 -35.11
CA ALA A 19 19.80 13.06 -36.00
C ALA A 19 20.10 11.72 -35.27
N HIS A 20 19.16 10.79 -35.42
CA HIS A 20 19.24 9.37 -35.09
C HIS A 20 20.33 8.63 -35.89
N PRO A 21 20.81 7.51 -35.35
CA PRO A 21 20.90 6.28 -36.15
C PRO A 21 20.07 5.15 -35.55
N GLN A 22 19.25 4.54 -36.42
CA GLN A 22 18.58 3.27 -36.20
C GLN A 22 19.59 2.11 -36.26
N ALA A 23 19.52 1.18 -35.31
CA ALA A 23 20.12 -0.14 -35.44
C ALA A 23 19.01 -1.19 -35.59
N ARG A 24 19.05 -1.87 -36.74
CA ARG A 24 18.11 -2.89 -37.20
C ARG A 24 18.22 -4.21 -36.42
N PHE A 25 17.05 -4.78 -36.19
CA PHE A 25 16.69 -6.20 -36.02
C PHE A 25 17.71 -7.26 -36.53
N ARG A 26 17.87 -8.34 -35.74
CA ARG A 26 17.85 -9.71 -36.29
C ARG A 26 17.35 -10.73 -35.26
N HIS A 27 16.20 -11.33 -35.57
CA HIS A 27 15.71 -12.56 -34.98
C HIS A 27 16.67 -13.72 -35.27
N GLN A 28 16.94 -14.56 -34.27
CA GLN A 28 17.36 -15.94 -34.46
C GLN A 28 16.46 -16.85 -33.62
N ILE A 29 15.64 -17.62 -34.33
CA ILE A 29 14.88 -18.76 -33.85
C ILE A 29 15.75 -19.99 -34.11
N PRO A 30 16.11 -20.80 -33.09
CA PRO A 30 16.57 -22.15 -33.32
C PRO A 30 15.38 -23.12 -33.25
N SER A 31 15.00 -23.67 -34.40
CA SER A 31 14.26 -24.93 -34.50
C SER A 31 15.17 -26.10 -34.11
N ARG A 32 14.72 -26.97 -33.19
CA ARG A 32 15.16 -28.37 -33.18
C ARG A 32 14.05 -29.30 -32.68
N ASN A 33 13.56 -30.11 -33.61
CA ASN A 33 12.73 -31.29 -33.42
C ASN A 33 13.43 -32.32 -32.51
N GLN A 34 12.68 -33.04 -31.67
CA GLN A 34 12.47 -34.50 -31.80
C GLN A 34 11.60 -35.06 -30.66
N SER A 35 10.45 -35.58 -31.09
CA SER A 35 9.78 -36.84 -30.72
C SER A 35 10.28 -37.63 -29.49
N SER A 36 9.36 -37.98 -28.58
CA SER A 36 9.10 -39.39 -28.25
C SER A 36 7.82 -39.57 -27.45
N SER A 37 6.99 -40.47 -27.97
CA SER A 37 5.73 -40.94 -27.41
C SER A 37 5.92 -41.69 -26.10
N ALA A 38 5.05 -41.44 -25.13
CA ALA A 38 4.65 -42.45 -24.16
C ALA A 38 3.16 -42.26 -23.85
N VAL A 39 2.39 -43.25 -24.27
CA VAL A 39 1.00 -43.48 -23.90
C VAL A 39 0.92 -43.53 -22.38
N GLN A 40 0.13 -42.63 -21.77
CA GLN A 40 -0.35 -42.80 -20.41
C GLN A 40 -1.87 -42.89 -20.42
N THR A 41 -2.29 -44.02 -19.89
CA THR A 41 -3.61 -44.58 -19.72
C THR A 41 -4.54 -43.62 -18.96
N ASP A 42 -5.78 -43.57 -19.42
CA ASP A 42 -6.92 -42.92 -18.76
C ASP A 42 -7.00 -43.28 -17.28
N LYS A 43 -6.84 -42.25 -16.44
CA LYS A 43 -7.39 -42.20 -15.08
C LYS A 43 -8.21 -40.91 -15.04
N PRO A 44 -9.52 -40.94 -14.73
CA PRO A 44 -10.30 -39.71 -14.64
C PRO A 44 -9.74 -38.87 -13.49
N ALA A 45 -8.94 -37.88 -13.84
CA ALA A 45 -8.37 -36.92 -12.94
C ALA A 45 -9.53 -36.08 -12.40
N ALA A 46 -9.78 -36.21 -11.11
CA ALA A 46 -10.55 -35.25 -10.35
C ALA A 46 -10.07 -33.83 -10.72
N ALA A 47 -11.02 -32.96 -11.05
CA ALA A 47 -10.77 -31.59 -11.46
C ALA A 47 -9.72 -30.94 -10.53
N PRO A 48 -8.71 -30.23 -11.08
CA PRO A 48 -7.75 -29.54 -10.25
C PRO A 48 -8.50 -28.52 -9.39
N LEU A 49 -8.47 -28.72 -8.07
CA LEU A 49 -8.82 -27.69 -7.09
C LEU A 49 -8.09 -26.42 -7.52
N LYS A 50 -8.87 -25.45 -8.01
CA LYS A 50 -8.40 -24.16 -8.53
C LYS A 50 -7.37 -23.62 -7.54
N ALA A 51 -6.10 -23.57 -7.93
CA ALA A 51 -5.03 -23.09 -7.05
C ALA A 51 -5.46 -21.74 -6.45
N PRO A 52 -5.25 -21.50 -5.14
CA PRO A 52 -5.68 -20.27 -4.50
C PRO A 52 -5.10 -19.09 -5.29
N ALA A 53 -5.97 -18.22 -5.80
CA ALA A 53 -5.57 -17.06 -6.56
C ALA A 53 -4.67 -16.19 -5.65
N GLU A 54 -3.40 -16.14 -6.01
CA GLU A 54 -2.37 -15.41 -5.28
C GLU A 54 -2.00 -14.16 -6.07
N TYR A 55 -2.19 -13.02 -5.44
CA TYR A 55 -1.95 -11.71 -6.02
C TYR A 55 -0.67 -11.12 -5.43
N TYR A 56 0.16 -10.56 -6.30
CA TYR A 56 1.38 -9.85 -5.94
C TYR A 56 1.30 -8.40 -6.41
N GLY A 57 1.48 -7.46 -5.48
CA GLY A 57 1.47 -6.04 -5.79
C GLY A 57 2.69 -5.65 -6.64
N PRO A 58 2.53 -5.14 -7.87
CA PRO A 58 3.65 -4.86 -8.78
C PRO A 58 4.58 -3.74 -8.26
N LEU A 59 4.05 -2.82 -7.46
CA LEU A 59 4.77 -1.69 -6.88
C LEU A 59 5.38 -1.99 -5.50
N THR A 60 5.21 -3.21 -4.98
CA THR A 60 5.81 -3.66 -3.72
C THR A 60 7.30 -3.33 -3.60
N PRO A 61 8.17 -3.71 -4.57
CA PRO A 61 9.60 -3.43 -4.46
C PRO A 61 9.88 -1.93 -4.43
N THR A 62 9.14 -1.13 -5.20
CA THR A 62 9.29 0.32 -5.27
C THR A 62 8.92 0.98 -3.94
N PHE A 63 7.75 0.66 -3.37
CA PHE A 63 7.32 1.21 -2.08
C PHE A 63 8.25 0.81 -0.93
N ARG A 64 8.78 -0.42 -0.95
CA ARG A 64 9.74 -0.87 0.07
C ARG A 64 11.04 -0.07 0.01
N LYS A 65 11.61 0.12 -1.19
CA LYS A 65 12.82 0.93 -1.39
C LYS A 65 12.61 2.37 -0.97
N LEU A 66 11.47 2.95 -1.35
CA LEU A 66 11.13 4.34 -1.05
C LEU A 66 10.92 4.58 0.46
N LYS A 67 10.26 3.65 1.17
CA LYS A 67 10.15 3.70 2.64
C LYS A 67 11.52 3.53 3.32
N LEU A 68 12.32 2.57 2.87
CA LEU A 68 13.64 2.30 3.43
C LEU A 68 14.56 3.52 3.27
N PHE A 69 14.58 4.13 2.09
CA PHE A 69 15.34 5.34 1.83
C PHE A 69 14.91 6.48 2.76
N SER A 70 13.60 6.71 2.90
CA SER A 70 13.06 7.77 3.76
C SER A 70 13.44 7.55 5.24
N VAL A 71 13.26 6.33 5.74
CA VAL A 71 13.62 5.96 7.12
C VAL A 71 15.13 6.07 7.34
N ALA A 72 15.95 5.69 6.36
CA ALA A 72 17.41 5.83 6.44
C ALA A 72 17.83 7.31 6.48
N SER A 73 17.25 8.17 5.63
CA SER A 73 17.50 9.62 5.64
C SER A 73 17.06 10.26 6.96
N LEU A 74 15.93 9.83 7.52
CA LEU A 74 15.47 10.30 8.83
C LEU A 74 16.42 9.84 9.95
N GLY A 75 16.85 8.57 9.92
CA GLY A 75 17.83 8.04 10.87
C GLY A 75 19.16 8.77 10.79
N PHE A 76 19.66 9.03 9.58
CA PHE A 76 20.88 9.82 9.37
C PHE A 76 20.72 11.25 9.91
N SER A 77 19.58 11.90 9.64
CA SER A 77 19.26 13.23 10.20
C SER A 77 19.22 13.19 11.72
N ALA A 78 18.59 12.18 12.32
CA ALA A 78 18.48 12.01 13.77
C ALA A 78 19.86 11.79 14.43
N THR A 79 20.79 11.14 13.74
CA THR A 79 22.16 10.94 14.23
C THR A 79 23.02 12.19 14.06
N LEU A 80 22.90 12.94 12.96
CA LEU A 80 23.75 14.11 12.69
C LEU A 80 23.23 15.42 13.32
N ALA A 81 21.92 15.61 13.41
CA ALA A 81 21.34 16.86 13.91
C ALA A 81 21.80 17.21 15.35
N PRO A 82 22.01 16.27 16.30
CA PRO A 82 22.51 16.59 17.63
C PRO A 82 23.91 17.22 17.66
N PHE A 83 24.74 17.01 16.63
CA PHE A 83 26.09 17.60 16.57
C PHE A 83 26.06 19.14 16.56
N ILE A 84 24.93 19.76 16.18
CA ILE A 84 24.76 21.22 16.24
C ILE A 84 24.89 21.79 17.66
N PHE A 85 24.64 20.96 18.69
CA PHE A 85 24.78 21.37 20.08
C PHE A 85 26.20 21.19 20.60
N VAL A 86 26.97 20.26 20.04
CA VAL A 86 28.35 19.94 20.44
C VAL A 86 29.35 20.92 19.82
N ILE A 87 29.09 21.41 18.60
CA ILE A 87 29.98 22.33 17.91
C ILE A 87 29.92 23.71 18.59
N ASP A 88 31.09 24.20 19.01
CA ASP A 88 31.28 25.57 19.47
C ASP A 88 31.02 26.54 18.32
N SER A 89 29.78 27.01 18.27
CA SER A 89 29.33 28.05 17.34
C SER A 89 28.93 29.28 18.14
N ASN A 90 29.19 30.47 17.58
CA ASN A 90 28.75 31.75 18.19
C ASN A 90 27.23 31.98 18.08
N LEU A 91 26.45 30.90 17.95
CA LEU A 91 25.00 30.95 17.82
C LEU A 91 24.33 30.85 19.20
N PRO A 92 23.34 31.71 19.48
CA PRO A 92 22.56 31.60 20.71
C PRO A 92 21.82 30.24 20.75
N PRO A 93 21.58 29.66 21.95
CA PRO A 93 20.97 28.34 22.09
C PRO A 93 19.63 28.16 21.35
N PHE A 94 18.82 29.22 21.29
CA PHE A 94 17.55 29.21 20.56
C PHE A 94 17.74 29.01 19.06
N ALA A 95 18.76 29.61 18.43
CA ALA A 95 19.03 29.43 17.01
C ALA A 95 19.44 27.99 16.69
N ARG A 96 20.23 27.36 17.56
CA ARG A 96 20.60 25.93 17.44
C ARG A 96 19.37 25.04 17.53
N ALA A 97 18.48 25.30 18.49
CA ALA A 97 17.22 24.58 18.64
C ALA A 97 16.31 24.74 17.42
N ALA A 98 16.20 25.96 16.86
CA ALA A 98 15.43 26.21 15.65
C ALA A 98 15.97 25.42 14.45
N LEU A 99 17.29 25.45 14.23
CA LEU A 99 17.94 24.71 13.15
C LEU A 99 17.75 23.19 13.29
N PHE A 100 17.91 22.65 14.50
CA PHE A 100 17.62 21.25 14.80
C PHE A 100 16.15 20.90 14.47
N ALA A 101 15.22 21.73 14.93
CA ALA A 101 13.79 21.51 14.71
C ALA A 101 13.42 21.57 13.22
N THR A 102 13.99 22.49 12.44
CA THR A 102 13.75 22.58 10.99
C THR A 102 14.29 21.34 10.26
N ALA A 103 15.51 20.90 10.58
CA ALA A 103 16.11 19.71 9.97
C ALA A 103 15.29 18.45 10.28
N MET A 104 14.96 18.22 11.55
CA MET A 104 14.17 17.07 11.98
C MET A 104 12.72 17.12 11.48
N GLY A 105 12.10 18.31 11.50
CA GLY A 105 10.74 18.52 11.05
C GLY A 105 10.57 18.24 9.57
N THR A 106 11.47 18.75 8.73
CA THR A 106 11.41 18.53 7.27
C THR A 106 11.59 17.05 6.94
N SER A 107 12.59 16.39 7.53
CA SER A 107 12.83 14.95 7.33
C SER A 107 11.66 14.10 7.84
N GLY A 108 11.09 14.45 9.00
CA GLY A 108 9.95 13.75 9.61
C GLY A 108 8.67 13.87 8.79
N ILE A 109 8.33 15.08 8.33
CA ILE A 109 7.13 15.33 7.51
C ILE A 109 7.24 14.58 6.17
N SER A 110 8.40 14.63 5.51
CA SER A 110 8.63 13.92 4.25
C SER A 110 8.44 12.40 4.43
N THR A 111 9.04 11.84 5.49
CA THR A 111 8.92 10.41 5.81
C THR A 111 7.48 10.03 6.15
N ALA A 112 6.76 10.87 6.88
CA ALA A 112 5.36 10.65 7.22
C ALA A 112 4.45 10.64 5.99
N MET A 113 4.64 11.56 5.05
CA MET A 113 3.89 11.63 3.79
C MET A 113 4.08 10.36 2.95
N VAL A 114 5.32 9.93 2.80
CA VAL A 114 5.68 8.68 2.12
C VAL A 114 5.01 7.48 2.79
N SER A 115 5.05 7.42 4.12
CA SER A 115 4.41 6.33 4.85
C SER A 115 2.90 6.37 4.72
N TRP A 116 2.30 7.55 4.74
CA TRP A 116 0.85 7.74 4.65
C TRP A 116 0.29 7.32 3.29
N SER A 117 0.99 7.65 2.19
CA SER A 117 0.60 7.25 0.83
C SER A 117 0.79 5.75 0.59
N GLY A 118 1.86 5.16 1.11
CA GLY A 118 2.15 3.73 0.99
C GLY A 118 1.57 2.86 2.10
N TYR A 119 0.80 3.40 3.05
CA TYR A 119 0.19 2.65 4.14
C TYR A 119 -0.85 1.63 3.69
N PRO A 120 -1.85 1.99 2.84
CA PRO A 120 -2.87 1.05 2.39
C PRO A 120 -2.36 0.03 1.36
N TYR A 121 -1.13 0.16 0.86
CA TYR A 121 -0.62 -0.67 -0.23
C TYR A 121 -0.55 -2.16 0.13
N VAL A 122 -1.33 -2.98 -0.59
CA VAL A 122 -1.34 -4.43 -0.44
C VAL A 122 -0.22 -5.03 -1.29
N ALA A 123 0.78 -5.58 -0.61
CA ALA A 123 1.94 -6.18 -1.24
C ALA A 123 1.67 -7.61 -1.72
N HIS A 124 0.84 -8.32 -0.97
CA HIS A 124 0.48 -9.70 -1.24
C HIS A 124 -0.95 -9.93 -0.78
N LEU A 125 -1.73 -10.61 -1.60
CA LEU A 125 -3.12 -10.95 -1.31
C LEU A 125 -3.32 -12.42 -1.62
N ARG A 126 -3.90 -13.14 -0.67
CA ARG A 126 -4.21 -14.55 -0.79
C ARG A 126 -5.68 -14.77 -0.49
N ARG A 127 -6.34 -15.61 -1.27
CA ARG A 127 -7.72 -16.03 -1.04
C ARG A 127 -7.75 -17.50 -0.63
N PRO A 128 -7.63 -17.83 0.67
CA PRO A 128 -7.74 -19.21 1.13
C PRO A 128 -9.14 -19.80 0.90
N GLU A 129 -10.18 -18.99 1.04
CA GLU A 129 -11.58 -19.39 0.86
C GLU A 129 -12.33 -18.31 0.07
N PRO A 130 -13.47 -18.62 -0.58
CA PRO A 130 -14.20 -17.63 -1.40
C PRO A 130 -14.61 -16.36 -0.64
N LYS A 131 -14.92 -16.49 0.65
CA LYS A 131 -15.34 -15.39 1.54
C LYS A 131 -14.19 -14.77 2.33
N VAL A 132 -13.06 -15.46 2.44
CA VAL A 132 -11.93 -15.04 3.27
C VAL A 132 -10.80 -14.50 2.40
N ILE A 133 -10.30 -13.31 2.74
CA ILE A 133 -9.19 -12.68 2.03
C ILE A 133 -8.11 -12.23 3.01
N GLU A 134 -6.88 -12.62 2.72
CA GLU A 134 -5.71 -12.26 3.50
C GLU A 134 -4.92 -11.21 2.70
N MET A 135 -4.66 -10.06 3.31
CA MET A 135 -3.96 -8.95 2.69
C MET A 135 -2.76 -8.55 3.54
N THR A 136 -1.57 -8.60 2.94
CA THR A 136 -0.33 -8.19 3.59
C THR A 136 0.01 -6.77 3.18
N THR A 137 0.18 -5.91 4.19
CA THR A 137 0.63 -4.52 4.04
C THR A 137 1.91 -4.30 4.85
N TYR A 138 2.56 -3.15 4.69
CA TYR A 138 3.76 -2.81 5.44
C TYR A 138 3.57 -1.55 6.29
N SER A 139 3.91 -1.64 7.57
CA SER A 139 4.02 -0.49 8.47
C SER A 139 5.12 0.49 8.04
N LEU A 140 5.23 1.61 8.75
CA LEU A 140 6.27 2.63 8.56
C LEU A 140 7.68 2.02 8.50
N PHE A 141 7.99 1.12 9.45
CA PHE A 141 9.29 0.46 9.57
C PHE A 141 9.37 -0.85 8.77
N LEU A 142 8.61 -0.98 7.67
CA LEU A 142 8.57 -2.17 6.82
C LEU A 142 8.22 -3.48 7.54
N ARG A 143 7.61 -3.43 8.74
CA ARG A 143 7.11 -4.64 9.39
C ARG A 143 5.82 -5.08 8.70
N PRO A 144 5.71 -6.34 8.27
CA PRO A 144 4.50 -6.83 7.61
C PRO A 144 3.33 -6.86 8.59
N ARG A 145 2.15 -6.51 8.08
CA ARG A 145 0.87 -6.51 8.78
C ARG A 145 -0.10 -7.31 7.92
N ILE A 146 -0.50 -8.47 8.40
CA ILE A 146 -1.37 -9.41 7.69
C ILE A 146 -2.78 -9.15 8.19
N THR A 147 -3.68 -8.71 7.31
CA THR A 147 -5.08 -8.51 7.65
C THR A 147 -5.92 -9.58 7.00
N THR A 148 -6.57 -10.40 7.81
CA THR A 148 -7.52 -11.40 7.35
C THR A 148 -8.91 -10.82 7.50
N VAL A 149 -9.65 -10.76 6.39
CA VAL A 149 -11.06 -10.37 6.35
C VAL A 149 -11.85 -11.66 6.11
N TYR A 150 -12.72 -12.02 7.06
CA TYR A 150 -13.45 -13.29 7.03
C TYR A 150 -14.67 -13.27 6.10
N ASP A 151 -15.19 -12.07 5.83
CA ASP A 151 -16.31 -11.88 4.92
C ASP A 151 -16.05 -10.69 3.98
N THR A 152 -15.86 -10.99 2.70
CA THR A 152 -15.61 -10.00 1.64
C THR A 152 -16.79 -9.06 1.39
N SER A 153 -18.01 -9.37 1.85
CA SER A 153 -19.16 -8.46 1.74
C SER A 153 -18.98 -7.17 2.54
N PHE A 154 -18.07 -7.16 3.52
CA PHE A 154 -17.72 -5.98 4.31
C PHE A 154 -16.63 -5.10 3.67
N LEU A 155 -16.12 -5.48 2.49
CA LEU A 155 -15.21 -4.64 1.71
C LEU A 155 -16.01 -3.76 0.75
N LEU A 156 -15.94 -2.46 0.99
CA LEU A 156 -16.59 -1.45 0.15
C LEU A 156 -15.52 -0.68 -0.66
N PRO A 157 -15.90 -0.08 -1.80
CA PRO A 157 -15.04 0.88 -2.47
C PRO A 157 -14.65 2.04 -1.54
N ALA A 158 -13.35 2.28 -1.40
CA ALA A 158 -12.83 3.33 -0.53
C ALA A 158 -13.02 4.72 -1.12
N LYS A 159 -13.32 5.70 -0.26
CA LYS A 159 -13.32 7.13 -0.64
C LYS A 159 -11.95 7.79 -0.48
N ARG A 160 -11.03 7.14 0.22
CA ARG A 160 -9.70 7.66 0.54
C ARG A 160 -8.76 7.54 -0.67
N ALA A 161 -7.99 8.60 -0.94
CA ALA A 161 -6.93 8.55 -1.95
C ALA A 161 -5.92 7.42 -1.66
N PHE A 162 -5.42 6.78 -2.71
CA PHE A 162 -4.52 5.63 -2.63
C PHE A 162 -5.10 4.42 -1.90
N ALA A 163 -6.42 4.32 -1.72
CA ALA A 163 -7.09 3.10 -1.28
C ALA A 163 -8.20 2.77 -2.26
N LYS A 164 -8.37 1.47 -2.52
CA LYS A 164 -9.41 0.95 -3.40
C LYS A 164 -10.53 0.31 -2.60
N TRP A 165 -10.18 -0.41 -1.54
CA TRP A 165 -11.14 -1.02 -0.63
C TRP A 165 -11.01 -0.43 0.77
N GLU A 166 -12.15 -0.36 1.46
CA GLU A 166 -12.24 -0.03 2.87
C GLU A 166 -13.14 -1.03 3.61
N LEU A 167 -12.83 -1.30 4.88
CA LEU A 167 -13.77 -2.00 5.75
C LEU A 167 -15.00 -1.12 6.00
N ALA A 168 -16.17 -1.71 5.80
CA ALA A 168 -17.45 -1.05 5.95
C ALA A 168 -17.60 -0.45 7.36
N PRO A 169 -17.95 0.84 7.49
CA PRO A 169 -18.21 1.46 8.79
C PRO A 169 -19.56 1.03 9.39
N SER A 170 -20.51 0.65 8.53
CA SER A 170 -21.82 0.16 8.91
C SER A 170 -22.35 -0.75 7.82
N VAL A 171 -23.09 -1.79 8.20
CA VAL A 171 -23.71 -2.75 7.28
C VAL A 171 -25.17 -2.94 7.68
N THR A 172 -26.04 -3.14 6.69
CA THR A 172 -27.44 -3.49 6.92
C THR A 172 -27.62 -4.95 6.55
N SER A 173 -28.13 -5.75 7.47
CA SER A 173 -28.57 -7.12 7.21
C SER A 173 -30.08 -7.22 7.35
N THR A 174 -30.67 -8.26 6.78
CA THR A 174 -32.08 -8.55 7.02
C THR A 174 -32.28 -8.82 8.52
N PRO A 175 -33.43 -8.41 9.11
CA PRO A 175 -33.68 -8.63 10.54
C PRO A 175 -33.58 -10.10 10.96
N GLU A 176 -33.94 -11.02 10.07
CA GLU A 176 -33.86 -12.46 10.29
C GLU A 176 -32.41 -12.96 10.38
N GLU A 177 -31.52 -12.49 9.50
CA GLU A 177 -30.08 -12.79 9.59
C GLU A 177 -29.45 -12.16 10.84
N ALA A 178 -29.87 -10.95 11.21
CA ALA A 178 -29.32 -10.25 12.36
C ALA A 178 -29.67 -10.93 13.70
N GLN A 179 -30.84 -11.59 13.78
CA GLN A 179 -31.25 -12.36 14.96
C GLN A 179 -30.48 -13.69 15.10
N GLN A 180 -30.02 -14.26 13.99
CA GLN A 180 -29.23 -15.50 14.00
C GLN A 180 -27.73 -15.26 14.22
N ARG A 181 -27.25 -14.03 13.99
CA ARG A 181 -25.85 -13.65 14.19
C ARG A 181 -25.54 -13.38 15.67
N PRO A 182 -24.30 -13.62 16.10
CA PRO A 182 -23.87 -13.22 17.44
C PRO A 182 -23.96 -11.69 17.59
N SER A 183 -24.20 -11.19 18.80
CA SER A 183 -24.34 -9.74 19.05
C SER A 183 -23.09 -8.95 18.64
N GLU A 184 -21.91 -9.56 18.78
CA GLU A 184 -20.64 -9.01 18.27
C GLU A 184 -19.88 -10.06 17.46
N GLU A 185 -19.38 -9.66 16.29
CA GLU A 185 -18.69 -10.53 15.36
C GLU A 185 -17.38 -9.86 14.87
N THR A 186 -16.28 -10.60 14.85
CA THR A 186 -15.02 -10.11 14.29
C THR A 186 -15.00 -10.37 12.79
N ILE A 187 -15.07 -9.30 12.00
CA ILE A 187 -15.12 -9.37 10.52
C ILE A 187 -13.72 -9.37 9.92
N ALA A 188 -12.80 -8.66 10.55
CA ALA A 188 -11.41 -8.64 10.13
C ALA A 188 -10.48 -8.55 11.32
N GLU A 189 -9.26 -9.05 11.16
CA GLU A 189 -8.21 -8.85 12.15
C GLU A 189 -6.86 -8.66 11.49
N THR A 190 -6.04 -7.80 12.09
CA THR A 190 -4.69 -7.52 11.65
C THR A 190 -3.71 -8.17 12.63
N ARG A 191 -2.84 -9.02 12.11
CA ARG A 191 -1.77 -9.72 12.82
C ARG A 191 -0.41 -9.20 12.39
N ASP A 192 0.60 -9.38 13.24
CA ASP A 192 2.00 -9.20 12.85
C ASP A 192 2.59 -10.47 12.20
N ALA A 193 3.87 -10.40 11.85
CA ALA A 193 4.62 -11.53 11.27
C ALA A 193 4.66 -12.77 12.17
N THR A 194 4.51 -12.60 13.48
CA THR A 194 4.55 -13.69 14.47
C THR A 194 3.18 -14.31 14.72
N GLY A 195 2.13 -13.75 14.10
CA GLY A 195 0.74 -14.17 14.30
C GLY A 195 0.06 -13.47 15.48
N LYS A 196 0.73 -12.55 16.19
CA LYS A 196 0.11 -11.79 17.27
C LYS A 196 -0.92 -10.82 16.71
N VAL A 197 -2.14 -10.86 17.23
CA VAL A 197 -3.22 -9.94 16.86
C VAL A 197 -2.91 -8.53 17.39
N LEU A 198 -2.94 -7.55 16.50
CA LEU A 198 -2.69 -6.14 16.78
C LEU A 198 -3.99 -5.34 16.89
N GLY A 199 -4.99 -5.75 16.13
CA GLY A 199 -6.30 -5.14 16.14
C GLY A 199 -7.35 -5.97 15.41
N ARG A 200 -8.61 -5.68 15.71
CA ARG A 200 -9.80 -6.35 15.17
C ARG A 200 -10.79 -5.29 14.69
N TRP A 201 -11.51 -5.63 13.63
CA TRP A 201 -12.66 -4.90 13.14
C TRP A 201 -13.90 -5.70 13.53
N ILE A 202 -14.68 -5.15 14.44
CA ILE A 202 -15.81 -5.84 15.06
C ILE A 202 -17.09 -5.15 14.61
N VAL A 203 -18.08 -5.93 14.17
CA VAL A 203 -19.44 -5.44 13.94
C VAL A 203 -20.30 -5.77 15.16
N SER A 204 -21.08 -4.80 15.59
CA SER A 204 -22.12 -4.98 16.61
C SER A 204 -23.48 -4.88 15.93
N TRP A 205 -24.28 -5.94 16.06
CA TRP A 205 -25.60 -6.02 15.44
C TRP A 205 -26.68 -5.46 16.37
N SER A 206 -27.55 -4.62 15.83
CA SER A 206 -28.76 -4.15 16.52
C SER A 206 -29.96 -5.04 16.16
N PRO A 207 -31.01 -5.09 17.01
CA PRO A 207 -32.23 -5.84 16.73
C PRO A 207 -32.94 -5.42 15.44
N GLU A 208 -32.69 -4.19 14.97
CA GLU A 208 -33.24 -3.63 13.73
C GLU A 208 -32.50 -4.09 12.45
N GLY A 209 -31.48 -4.95 12.58
CA GLY A 209 -30.67 -5.41 11.45
C GLY A 209 -29.53 -4.47 11.04
N LYS A 210 -29.33 -3.38 11.78
CA LYS A 210 -28.22 -2.44 11.53
C LYS A 210 -26.97 -2.88 12.30
N GLY A 211 -25.90 -3.18 11.57
CA GLY A 211 -24.57 -3.48 12.09
C GLY A 211 -23.70 -2.22 12.13
N THR A 212 -23.17 -1.89 13.31
CA THR A 212 -22.20 -0.79 13.48
C THR A 212 -20.81 -1.37 13.65
N CYS A 213 -19.86 -0.98 12.79
CA CYS A 213 -18.50 -1.50 12.85
C CYS A 213 -17.59 -0.57 13.64
N ARG A 214 -16.67 -1.15 14.42
CA ARG A 214 -15.67 -0.43 15.18
C ARG A 214 -14.31 -1.12 15.15
N ALA A 215 -13.25 -0.31 15.19
CA ALA A 215 -11.90 -0.79 15.39
C ALA A 215 -11.62 -1.01 16.87
N VAL A 216 -10.99 -2.13 17.19
CA VAL A 216 -10.36 -2.39 18.49
C VAL A 216 -8.88 -2.63 18.25
N GLY A 217 -8.00 -1.80 18.83
CA GLY A 217 -6.55 -1.88 18.61
C GLY A 217 -6.10 -1.29 17.26
N SER A 218 -4.99 -1.82 16.73
CA SER A 218 -4.38 -1.37 15.48
C SER A 218 -4.79 -2.25 14.30
N VAL A 219 -5.93 -1.93 13.68
CA VAL A 219 -6.46 -2.64 12.51
C VAL A 219 -6.34 -1.82 11.24
N ASN A 220 -5.97 -2.46 10.13
CA ASN A 220 -5.98 -1.82 8.83
C ASN A 220 -7.39 -1.74 8.28
N ARG A 221 -7.86 -0.51 8.05
CA ARG A 221 -9.17 -0.25 7.44
C ARG A 221 -9.11 -0.12 5.93
N TYR A 222 -7.99 0.37 5.38
CA TYR A 222 -7.87 0.77 3.98
C TYR A 222 -6.87 -0.09 3.24
N PHE A 223 -7.22 -0.50 2.03
CA PHE A 223 -6.41 -1.39 1.19
C PHE A 223 -6.36 -0.86 -0.23
N ASN A 224 -5.16 -0.82 -0.80
CA ASN A 224 -4.90 -0.49 -2.19
C ASN A 224 -4.50 -1.76 -2.92
N VAL A 225 -5.37 -2.21 -3.82
CA VAL A 225 -5.20 -3.41 -4.61
C VAL A 225 -5.37 -3.02 -6.08
N HIS A 226 -4.57 -3.64 -6.93
CA HIS A 226 -4.69 -3.54 -8.38
C HIS A 226 -5.71 -4.59 -8.85
N GLU A 227 -6.97 -4.18 -9.00
CA GLU A 227 -8.08 -5.08 -9.35
C GLU A 227 -7.88 -5.77 -10.70
N GLU A 228 -7.10 -5.16 -11.60
CA GLU A 228 -6.76 -5.71 -12.91
C GLU A 228 -5.87 -6.96 -12.86
N LEU A 229 -5.29 -7.29 -11.70
CA LEU A 229 -4.46 -8.48 -11.49
C LEU A 229 -5.12 -9.53 -10.59
N LEU A 230 -6.40 -9.35 -10.23
CA LEU A 230 -7.22 -10.31 -9.46
C LEU A 230 -7.99 -11.25 -10.38
#